data_AF-A0A536A506-F1
#
_entry.id   AF-A0A536A506-F1
#
_cell.length_a   1.000
_cell.length_b   1.000
_cell.length_c   1.000
_cell.angle_alpha   90.00
_cell.angle_beta   90.00
_cell.angle_gamma   90.00
#
_symmetry.space_group_name_H-M   'P 1'
#
loop_
_entity.id
_entity.type
_entity.pdbx_description
1 polymer ?
#
loop_
_entity_poly.entity_id
_entity_poly.type
_entity_poly.pdbx_seq_one_letter_code
_entity_poly.pdbx_strand_id
1 'polypeptide(L)'
;MGAEVIPARVKIGQRRRFPLEAMQAYLFVLPAVVIIGIFKVFPAIAAFYMSLFKWDVIQGAFRGFGNYTDWLYDNSLRSPDFWRSLSTTFTYVILTVPLESAFALVIAYLLLQKIRGRGIYRTA
;
A
#
# COMPACT_ATOMS: atom_id res chain seq x y z
N MET A 1 0.21 21.09 60.76
CA MET A 1 -0.81 22.05 60.30
C MET A 1 -0.42 22.43 58.88
N GLY A 2 -1.24 22.07 57.89
CA GLY A 2 -0.95 22.27 56.46
C GLY A 2 -1.11 21.01 55.61
N ALA A 3 -2.28 20.34 55.70
CA ALA A 3 -2.65 19.33 54.72
C ALA A 3 -3.03 20.06 53.43
N GLU A 4 -2.17 20.00 52.42
CA GLU A 4 -2.45 20.51 51.09
C GLU A 4 -3.48 19.59 50.42
N VAL A 5 -4.72 20.05 50.40
CA VAL A 5 -5.86 19.36 49.81
C VAL A 5 -5.66 19.36 48.29
N ILE A 6 -5.25 18.23 47.72
CA ILE A 6 -5.21 18.01 46.28
C ILE A 6 -6.65 18.10 45.74
N PRO A 7 -7.04 19.11 44.95
CA PRO A 7 -8.40 19.21 44.46
C PRO A 7 -8.69 18.08 43.47
N ALA A 8 -9.81 17.40 43.74
CA ALA A 8 -10.29 16.23 43.04
C ALA A 8 -10.81 16.54 41.63
N ARG A 9 -10.45 15.62 40.71
CA ARG A 9 -11.09 15.24 39.43
C ARG A 9 -11.54 16.37 38.50
N VAL A 10 -10.74 16.56 37.44
CA VAL A 10 -11.23 17.05 36.15
C VAL A 10 -12.28 16.07 35.61
N LYS A 11 -13.57 16.40 35.75
CA LYS A 11 -14.62 15.76 34.96
C LYS A 11 -14.56 16.35 33.55
N ILE A 12 -13.80 15.70 32.67
CA ILE A 12 -13.88 15.96 31.23
C ILE A 12 -15.22 15.40 30.75
N GLY A 13 -16.27 16.22 30.85
CA GLY A 13 -17.55 15.94 30.21
C GLY A 13 -17.37 16.03 28.70
N GLN A 14 -16.94 14.93 28.06
CA GLN A 14 -16.94 14.84 26.61
C GLN A 14 -18.40 14.78 26.12
N ARG A 15 -18.97 15.95 25.82
CA ARG A 15 -20.11 16.03 24.91
C ARG A 15 -19.62 15.52 23.56
N ARG A 16 -20.10 14.35 23.16
CA ARG A 16 -19.95 13.81 21.81
C ARG A 16 -20.59 14.78 20.81
N ARG A 17 -19.83 15.78 20.36
CA ARG A 17 -20.16 16.57 19.18
C ARG A 17 -19.32 16.01 18.04
N PHE A 18 -19.87 15.12 17.24
CA PHE A 18 -19.34 14.86 15.91
C PHE A 18 -20.51 14.72 14.95
N PRO A 19 -20.62 15.64 13.98
CA PRO A 19 -20.45 15.16 12.61
C PRO A 19 -19.57 16.03 11.69
N LEU A 20 -19.19 17.26 12.07
CA LEU A 20 -18.46 18.17 11.16
C LEU A 20 -16.97 17.83 11.02
N GLU A 21 -16.28 17.57 12.13
CA GLU A 21 -14.84 17.24 12.12
C GLU A 21 -14.56 15.89 11.44
N ALA A 22 -15.42 14.89 11.68
CA ALA A 22 -15.34 13.60 10.99
C ALA A 22 -15.59 13.74 9.48
N MET A 23 -16.58 14.54 9.10
CA MET A 23 -16.87 14.80 7.68
C MET A 23 -15.72 15.54 6.98
N GLN A 24 -15.08 16.50 7.65
CA GLN A 24 -13.88 17.16 7.13
C GLN A 24 -12.73 16.16 6.94
N ALA A 25 -12.48 15.26 7.90
CA ALA A 25 -11.47 14.22 7.76
C ALA A 25 -11.74 13.30 6.55
N TYR A 26 -12.99 12.88 6.35
CA TYR A 26 -13.37 12.09 5.17
C TYR A 26 -13.21 12.88 3.86
N LEU A 27 -13.55 14.17 3.83
CA LEU A 27 -13.36 15.01 2.65
C LEU A 27 -11.88 15.16 2.26
N PHE A 28 -10.95 15.18 3.22
CA PHE A 28 -9.51 15.20 2.94
C PHE A 28 -8.99 13.85 2.41
N VAL A 29 -9.56 12.73 2.85
CA VAL A 29 -9.17 11.39 2.40
C VAL A 29 -9.80 11.04 1.05
N LEU A 30 -10.97 11.62 0.74
CA LEU A 30 -11.77 11.30 -0.43
C LEU A 30 -11.01 11.43 -1.76
N PRO A 31 -10.21 12.49 -2.05
CA PRO A 31 -9.44 12.57 -3.30
C PRO A 31 -8.46 11.40 -3.47
N ALA A 32 -7.75 11.02 -2.40
CA ALA A 32 -6.84 9.89 -2.44
C ALA A 32 -7.58 8.57 -2.69
N VAL A 33 -8.72 8.37 -2.02
CA VAL A 33 -9.56 7.18 -2.21
C VAL A 33 -10.13 7.12 -3.62
N VAL A 34 -10.57 8.24 -4.19
CA VAL A 34 -11.08 8.30 -5.56
C VAL A 34 -9.98 7.94 -6.55
N ILE A 35 -8.78 8.51 -6.40
CA ILE A 35 -7.64 8.21 -7.28
C ILE A 35 -7.24 6.73 -7.17
N ILE A 36 -7.10 6.20 -5.95
CA ILE A 36 -6.79 4.78 -5.72
C ILE A 36 -7.91 3.90 -6.30
N GLY A 37 -9.16 4.29 -6.10
CA GLY A 37 -10.33 3.60 -6.60
C GLY A 37 -10.32 3.48 -8.12
N ILE A 38 -10.10 4.58 -8.83
CA ILE A 38 -10.13 4.64 -10.30
C ILE A 38 -8.89 3.97 -10.92
N PHE A 39 -7.70 4.20 -10.39
CA PHE A 39 -6.46 3.79 -11.05
C PHE A 39 -5.88 2.47 -10.55
N LYS A 40 -6.28 2.00 -9.37
CA LYS A 40 -5.80 0.73 -8.82
C LYS A 40 -6.92 -0.28 -8.69
N VAL A 41 -8.00 0.08 -8.00
CA VAL A 41 -9.06 -0.87 -7.65
C VAL A 41 -9.91 -1.23 -8.86
N PHE A 42 -10.35 -0.23 -9.63
CA PHE A 42 -11.16 -0.43 -10.82
C PHE A 42 -10.47 -1.32 -11.87
N PRO A 43 -9.23 -1.08 -12.32
CA PRO A 43 -8.57 -1.97 -13.27
C PRO A 43 -8.28 -3.36 -12.69
N ALA A 44 -8.04 -3.49 -11.38
CA ALA A 44 -7.89 -4.80 -10.75
C ALA A 44 -9.20 -5.62 -10.80
N ILE A 45 -10.34 -4.98 -10.51
CA ILE A 45 -11.65 -5.62 -10.63
C ILE A 45 -11.94 -5.95 -12.10
N ALA A 46 -11.63 -5.05 -13.03
CA ALA A 46 -11.81 -5.30 -14.46
C ALA A 46 -10.96 -6.48 -14.94
N ALA A 47 -9.69 -6.56 -14.55
CA ALA A 47 -8.80 -7.68 -14.86
C ALA A 47 -9.31 -9.01 -14.28
N PHE A 48 -9.83 -8.99 -13.05
CA PHE A 48 -10.47 -10.15 -12.45
C PHE A 48 -11.76 -10.55 -13.17
N TYR A 49 -12.57 -9.58 -13.60
CA TYR A 49 -13.76 -9.88 -14.39
C TYR A 49 -13.36 -10.49 -15.76
N MET A 50 -12.34 -9.93 -16.40
CA MET A 50 -11.81 -10.44 -17.68
C MET A 50 -11.28 -11.87 -17.57
N SER A 51 -10.66 -12.26 -16.46
CA SER A 51 -10.13 -13.63 -16.29
C SER A 51 -11.19 -14.72 -16.28
N LEU A 52 -12.48 -14.37 -16.14
CA LEU A 52 -13.61 -15.30 -16.25
C LEU A 52 -14.10 -15.55 -17.68
N PHE A 53 -13.62 -14.79 -18.65
CA PHE A 53 -13.97 -14.91 -20.06
C PHE A 53 -12.80 -15.47 -20.86
N LYS A 54 -13.07 -16.14 -21.97
CA LYS A 54 -12.01 -16.48 -22.92
C LYS A 54 -11.58 -15.19 -23.63
N TRP A 55 -10.48 -14.61 -23.20
CA TRP A 55 -9.90 -13.43 -23.83
C TRP A 55 -8.84 -13.83 -24.86
N ASP A 56 -9.15 -13.60 -26.13
CA ASP A 56 -8.17 -13.53 -27.23
C ASP A 56 -8.01 -12.04 -27.61
N VAL A 57 -8.25 -11.66 -28.88
CA VAL A 57 -8.21 -10.26 -29.36
C VAL A 57 -9.52 -9.51 -29.08
N ILE A 58 -10.61 -10.24 -28.89
CA ILE A 58 -11.95 -9.72 -28.56
C ILE A 58 -12.50 -10.57 -27.41
N GLN A 59 -13.36 -9.99 -26.57
CA GLN A 59 -14.01 -10.73 -25.48
C GLN A 59 -14.80 -11.92 -26.05
N GLY A 60 -14.32 -13.14 -25.78
CA GLY A 60 -14.98 -14.38 -26.15
C GLY A 60 -16.05 -14.80 -25.12
N ALA A 61 -16.53 -16.04 -25.24
CA ALA A 61 -17.57 -16.58 -24.37
C ALA A 61 -17.17 -16.55 -22.89
N PHE A 62 -18.17 -16.35 -22.02
CA PHE A 62 -18.01 -16.49 -20.57
C PHE A 62 -17.72 -17.96 -20.23
N ARG A 63 -16.58 -18.21 -19.56
CA ARG A 63 -16.15 -19.56 -19.15
C ARG A 63 -16.13 -19.74 -17.64
N GLY A 64 -16.48 -18.71 -16.87
CA GLY A 64 -16.41 -18.73 -15.41
C GLY A 64 -15.00 -19.11 -14.96
N PHE A 65 -14.87 -20.16 -14.15
CA PHE A 65 -13.56 -20.64 -13.68
C PHE A 65 -12.83 -21.57 -14.65
N GLY A 66 -13.37 -21.85 -15.85
CA GLY A 66 -12.77 -22.77 -16.81
C GLY A 66 -11.32 -22.42 -17.19
N ASN A 67 -10.99 -21.13 -17.26
CA ASN A 67 -9.61 -20.70 -17.53
C ASN A 67 -8.61 -21.15 -16.44
N TYR A 68 -9.05 -21.22 -15.18
CA TYR A 68 -8.21 -21.63 -14.06
C TYR A 68 -8.05 -23.16 -14.03
N THR A 69 -9.10 -23.92 -14.34
CA THR A 69 -9.02 -25.38 -14.41
C THR A 69 -8.10 -25.83 -15.57
N ASP A 70 -8.23 -25.19 -16.74
CA ASP A 70 -7.37 -25.47 -17.90
C ASP A 70 -5.90 -25.14 -17.59
N TRP A 71 -5.65 -24.05 -16.86
CA TRP A 71 -4.30 -23.65 -16.40
C TRP A 71 -3.71 -24.64 -15.37
N LEU A 72 -4.53 -25.09 -14.41
CA LEU A 72 -4.12 -26.01 -13.34
C LEU A 72 -3.81 -27.42 -13.84
N TYR A 73 -4.69 -27.98 -14.68
CA TYR A 73 -4.65 -29.41 -14.98
C TYR A 73 -4.03 -29.76 -16.33
N ASP A 74 -4.22 -28.93 -17.35
CA ASP A 74 -3.95 -29.35 -18.73
C ASP A 74 -2.63 -28.83 -19.29
N ASN A 75 -2.26 -27.55 -19.09
CA ASN A 75 -1.22 -26.95 -19.96
C ASN A 75 -0.13 -26.12 -19.27
N SER A 76 -0.43 -25.35 -18.22
CA SER A 76 0.52 -24.34 -17.72
C SER A 76 1.32 -24.75 -16.50
N LEU A 77 0.74 -25.38 -15.48
CA LEU A 77 1.51 -25.80 -14.29
C LEU A 77 2.59 -26.84 -14.60
N ARG A 78 2.40 -27.62 -15.67
CA ARG A 78 3.37 -28.60 -16.16
C ARG A 78 4.38 -28.00 -17.14
N SER A 79 4.18 -26.76 -17.58
CA SER A 79 5.08 -26.09 -18.53
C SER A 79 6.38 -25.64 -17.83
N PRO A 80 7.56 -26.00 -18.37
CA PRO A 80 8.85 -25.50 -17.87
C PRO A 80 8.97 -23.97 -17.92
N ASP A 81 8.30 -23.33 -18.87
CA ASP A 81 8.40 -21.87 -19.06
C ASP A 81 7.70 -21.10 -17.93
N PHE A 82 6.59 -21.62 -17.41
CA PHE A 82 5.92 -21.03 -16.26
C PHE A 82 6.85 -20.97 -15.04
N TRP A 83 7.51 -22.09 -14.71
CA TRP A 83 8.46 -22.17 -13.60
C TRP A 83 9.71 -21.33 -13.83
N ARG A 84 10.20 -21.26 -15.08
CA ARG A 84 11.30 -20.37 -15.45
C ARG A 84 10.92 -18.90 -15.21
N SER A 85 9.79 -18.44 -15.74
CA SER A 85 9.34 -17.07 -15.51
C SER A 85 9.12 -16.78 -14.02
N LEU A 86 8.50 -17.71 -13.28
CA LEU A 86 8.26 -17.55 -11.85
C LEU A 86 9.57 -17.43 -11.06
N SER A 87 10.54 -18.31 -11.32
CA SER A 87 11.87 -18.26 -10.67
C SER A 87 12.67 -17.02 -11.05
N THR A 88 12.57 -16.54 -12.29
CA THR A 88 13.18 -15.28 -12.70
C THR A 88 12.58 -14.10 -11.92
N THR A 89 11.26 -13.99 -11.85
CA THR A 89 10.59 -12.93 -11.08
C THR A 89 10.91 -13.02 -9.59
N PHE A 90 10.92 -14.24 -9.03
CA PHE A 90 11.22 -14.44 -7.62
C PHE A 90 12.66 -14.04 -7.28
N THR A 91 13.62 -14.46 -8.11
CA THR A 91 15.03 -14.06 -8.00
C THR A 91 15.19 -12.55 -8.12
N TYR A 92 14.48 -11.93 -9.08
CA TYR A 92 14.48 -10.47 -9.24
C TYR A 92 13.99 -9.76 -7.97
N VAL A 93 12.86 -10.18 -7.40
CA VAL A 93 12.29 -9.56 -6.18
C VAL A 93 13.22 -9.72 -4.98
N ILE A 94 13.78 -10.92 -4.77
CA ILE A 94 14.69 -11.18 -3.65
C ILE A 94 15.96 -10.33 -3.73
N LEU A 95 16.45 -10.03 -4.93
CA LEU A 95 17.64 -9.20 -5.11
C LEU A 95 17.33 -7.71 -5.03
N THR A 96 16.28 -7.27 -5.72
CA THR A 96 15.96 -5.84 -5.87
C THR A 96 15.38 -5.24 -4.60
N VAL A 97 14.43 -5.90 -3.95
CA VAL A 97 13.75 -5.32 -2.78
C VAL A 97 14.70 -5.03 -1.62
N PRO A 98 15.60 -5.95 -1.21
CA PRO A 98 16.56 -5.66 -0.16
C PRO A 98 17.59 -4.61 -0.59
N LEU A 99 18.00 -4.62 -1.87
CA LEU A 99 18.97 -3.66 -2.40
C LEU A 99 18.39 -2.24 -2.37
N GLU A 100 17.16 -2.05 -2.84
CA GLU A 100 16.44 -0.77 -2.79
C GLU A 100 16.21 -0.32 -1.35
N SER A 101 15.85 -1.24 -0.46
CA SER A 101 15.68 -0.96 0.98
C SER A 101 16.99 -0.51 1.62
N ALA A 102 18.10 -1.20 1.33
CA ALA A 102 19.42 -0.81 1.80
C ALA A 102 19.81 0.56 1.26
N PHE A 103 19.55 0.84 -0.02
CA PHE A 103 19.79 2.15 -0.62
C PHE A 103 18.99 3.26 0.05
N ALA A 104 17.69 3.04 0.28
CA ALA A 104 16.83 3.98 0.98
C ALA A 104 17.33 4.25 2.41
N LEU A 105 17.78 3.22 3.13
CA LEU A 105 18.36 3.35 4.47
C LEU A 105 19.69 4.11 4.46
N VAL A 106 20.57 3.86 3.49
CA VAL A 106 21.82 4.61 3.32
C VAL A 106 21.54 6.09 3.09
N ILE A 107 20.63 6.40 2.17
CA ILE A 107 20.22 7.79 1.91
C ILE A 107 19.60 8.43 3.16
N ALA A 108 18.69 7.73 3.83
CA ALA A 108 18.07 8.21 5.06
C ALA A 108 19.11 8.48 6.16
N TYR A 109 20.10 7.59 6.32
CA TYR A 109 21.19 7.77 7.27
C TYR A 109 22.04 8.99 6.94
N LEU A 110 22.45 9.15 5.67
CA LEU A 110 23.22 10.32 5.22
C LEU A 110 22.45 11.63 5.43
N LEU A 111 21.14 11.64 5.19
CA LEU A 111 20.29 12.81 5.40
C LEU A 111 20.09 13.13 6.90
N LEU A 112 20.02 12.10 7.75
CA LEU A 112 19.84 12.24 9.19
C LEU A 112 21.14 12.62 9.91
N GLN A 113 22.31 12.39 9.30
CA GLN A 113 23.56 12.89 9.87
C GLN A 113 23.45 14.40 10.07
N LYS A 114 23.66 14.85 11.32
CA LYS A 114 23.79 16.28 11.62
C LYS A 114 24.84 16.83 10.66
N ILE A 115 24.44 17.72 9.76
CA ILE A 115 25.36 18.49 8.92
C ILE A 115 26.46 19.02 9.85
N ARG A 116 27.67 18.44 9.75
CA ARG A 116 28.86 18.89 10.47
C ARG A 116 29.19 20.28 9.91
N GLY A 117 28.61 21.31 10.53
CA GLY A 117 28.65 22.69 10.03
C GLY A 117 27.52 23.60 10.50
N ARG A 118 26.48 23.10 11.19
CA ARG A 118 25.38 23.95 11.71
C ARG A 118 25.83 25.13 12.60
N GLY A 119 27.02 25.05 13.21
CA GLY A 119 27.59 26.14 14.01
C GLY A 119 28.18 27.29 13.20
N ILE A 120 28.47 27.11 11.90
CA ILE A 120 29.02 28.16 11.03
C ILE A 120 27.88 29.02 10.44
N TYR A 121 26.68 28.43 10.27
CA TYR A 121 25.53 29.11 9.66
C TYR A 121 24.65 29.92 10.64
N ARG A 122 24.91 29.88 11.95
CA ARG A 122 24.10 30.60 12.97
C ARG A 122 24.81 31.82 13.58
N THR A 123 25.94 32.23 13.02
CA THR A 123 26.77 33.33 13.53
C THR A 123 26.97 34.48 12.53
N ALA A 124 26.04 34.63 11.57
CA ALA A 124 25.94 35.82 10.72
C ALA A 124 24.53 36.42 10.86
#